data_AF-A0A914DBN0-F1
#
_entry.id   AF-A0A914DBN0-F1
#
_cell.length_a   1.000
_cell.length_b   1.000
_cell.length_c   1.000
_cell.angle_alpha   90.00
_cell.angle_beta   90.00
_cell.angle_gamma   90.00
#
_symmetry.space_group_name_H-M   'P 1'
#
loop_
_entity.id
_entity.type
_entity.pdbx_description
1 polymer ?
#
loop_
_entity_poly.entity_id
_entity_poly.type
_entity_poly.pdbx_seq_one_letter_code
_entity_poly.pdbx_strand_id
1 'polypeptide(L)' 'MYLVIHENLTLRDAYFQVKRARRIISPNIGFWRQMISYEKEKNGGESSVELVTGKSIVPDVYLDGIEENKFMTKL' A
#
# COMPACT_ATOMS: atom_id res chain seq x y z
N MET A 1 -0.98 2.63 -10.03
CA MET A 1 -1.21 1.64 -11.12
C MET A 1 -0.14 1.65 -12.19
N TYR A 2 0.31 2.79 -12.72
CA TYR A 2 1.37 2.82 -13.76
C TYR A 2 2.57 1.90 -13.45
N LEU A 3 3.17 2.04 -12.26
CA LEU A 3 4.33 1.23 -11.84
C LEU A 3 4.02 -0.28 -11.75
N VAL A 4 2.79 -0.65 -11.37
CA VAL A 4 2.35 -2.05 -11.29
C VAL A 4 2.17 -2.66 -12.68
N ILE A 5 1.66 -1.85 -13.61
CA ILE A 5 1.33 -2.27 -14.98
C ILE A 5 2.60 -2.34 -15.84
N HIS A 6 3.43 -1.29 -15.80
CA HIS A 6 4.52 -1.09 -16.76
C HIS A 6 5.91 -1.39 -16.19
N GLU A 7 6.13 -1.21 -14.90
CA GLU A 7 7.43 -1.44 -14.25
C GLU A 7 7.47 -2.77 -13.49
N ASN A 8 6.40 -3.57 -13.59
CA ASN A 8 6.25 -4.87 -12.94
C ASN A 8 6.49 -4.85 -11.42
N LEU A 9 6.21 -3.73 -10.75
CA LEU A 9 6.25 -3.65 -9.30
C LEU A 9 5.02 -4.28 -8.67
N THR A 10 5.17 -4.80 -7.45
CA THR A 10 4.03 -5.11 -6.60
C THR A 10 3.27 -3.83 -6.24
N LEU A 11 1.99 -3.93 -5.88
CA LEU A 11 1.19 -2.79 -5.42
C LEU A 11 1.81 -2.14 -4.18
N ARG A 12 2.36 -2.94 -3.28
CA ARG A 12 3.10 -2.51 -2.09
C ARG A 12 4.35 -1.70 -2.47
N ASP A 13 5.21 -2.22 -3.35
CA ASP A 13 6.42 -1.51 -3.78
C ASP A 13 6.08 -0.22 -4.52
N ALA A 14 5.09 -0.27 -5.42
CA ALA A 14 4.60 0.88 -6.14
C ALA A 14 4.06 1.96 -5.17
N TYR A 15 3.30 1.57 -4.15
CA TYR A 15 2.82 2.50 -3.12
C TYR A 15 3.99 3.18 -2.39
N PHE A 16 4.96 2.41 -1.89
CA PHE A 16 6.09 2.97 -1.15
C PHE A 16 7.00 3.83 -2.02
N GLN A 17 7.20 3.47 -3.29
CA GLN A 17 7.96 4.31 -4.23
C GLN A 17 7.29 5.67 -4.42
N VAL A 18 5.97 5.72 -4.63
CA VAL A 18 5.22 6.99 -4.75
C VAL A 18 5.17 7.73 -3.41
N LYS A 19 5.01 7.03 -2.29
CA LYS A 19 5.00 7.61 -0.94
C LYS A 19 6.31 8.30 -0.61
N ARG A 20 7.44 7.70 -1.00
CA ARG A 20 8.78 8.30 -0.85
C ARG A 20 8.91 9.60 -1.63
N ALA A 21 8.40 9.65 -2.86
CA ALA A 21 8.39 10.87 -3.68
C ALA A 21 7.38 11.93 -3.19
N ARG A 22 6.24 11.49 -2.65
CA ARG A 22 5.16 12.36 -2.15
C ARG A 22 4.53 11.80 -0.88
N ARG A 23 5.03 12.23 0.27
CA ARG A 23 4.61 11.73 1.59
C ARG A 23 3.11 11.93 1.91
N ILE A 24 2.42 12.88 1.28
CA ILE A 24 1.00 13.16 1.54
C ILE A 24 0.03 12.19 0.83
N ILE A 25 0.48 11.26 -0.01
CA ILE A 25 -0.45 10.33 -0.66
C ILE A 25 -1.23 9.50 0.37
N SER A 26 -2.53 9.40 0.13
CA SER A 26 -3.45 8.58 0.89
C SER A 26 -4.65 8.25 -0.01
N PRO A 27 -4.58 7.21 -0.86
CA PRO A 27 -5.71 6.78 -1.66
C PRO A 27 -6.92 6.47 -0.77
N ASN A 28 -8.13 6.72 -1.27
CA ASN A 28 -9.34 6.32 -0.56
C ASN A 28 -9.53 4.79 -0.59
N ILE A 29 -10.40 4.29 0.28
CA ILE A 29 -10.61 2.84 0.42
C ILE A 29 -11.15 2.18 -0.86
N GLY A 30 -11.96 2.89 -1.65
CA GLY A 30 -12.48 2.41 -2.94
C GLY A 30 -11.35 2.18 -3.95
N PHE A 31 -10.41 3.12 -4.05
CA PHE A 31 -9.21 2.94 -4.87
C PHE A 31 -8.36 1.78 -4.37
N TRP A 32 -8.15 1.63 -3.07
CA TRP A 32 -7.43 0.47 -2.54
C TRP A 32 -8.06 -0.85 -2.94
N ARG A 33 -9.38 -0.98 -2.84
CA ARG A 33 -10.10 -2.18 -3.28
C ARG A 33 -9.86 -2.48 -4.76
N GLN A 34 -9.98 -1.46 -5.61
CA GLN A 34 -9.77 -1.62 -7.06
C GLN A 34 -8.33 -2.03 -7.39
N MET A 35 -7.34 -1.40 -6.75
CA MET A 35 -5.93 -1.73 -6.98
C MET A 35 -5.57 -3.14 -6.48
N ILE A 36 -6.10 -3.55 -5.33
CA ILE A 36 -5.93 -4.91 -4.78
C ILE A 36 -6.58 -5.94 -5.71
N SER A 37 -7.82 -5.71 -6.15
CA SER A 37 -8.49 -6.61 -7.09
C SER A 37 -7.69 -6.77 -8.39
N TYR A 38 -7.16 -5.67 -8.93
CA TYR A 38 -6.32 -5.71 -10.12
C TYR A 38 -5.05 -6.56 -9.90
N GLU A 39 -4.35 -6.38 -8.77
CA GLU A 39 -3.16 -7.17 -8.49
C GLU A 39 -3.47 -8.66 -8.32
N LYS A 40 -4.60 -8.99 -7.66
CA LYS A 40 -5.07 -10.38 -7.53
C LYS A 40 -5.36 -11.02 -8.89
N GLU A 41 -6.04 -10.30 -9.78
CA GLU A 41 -6.33 -10.79 -11.13
C GLU A 41 -5.04 -11.07 -11.92
N LYS A 42 -3.99 -10.24 -11.74
CA LYS A 42 -2.68 -10.43 -12.38
C LYS A 42 -1.87 -11.58 -11.78
N ASN A 43 -1.98 -11.79 -10.46
CA ASN A 43 -1.12 -12.71 -9.70
C ASN A 43 -1.83 -13.99 -9.25
N GLY A 44 -2.91 -14.41 -9.91
CA GLY A 44 -3.57 -15.68 -9.60
C GLY A 44 -4.29 -15.73 -8.25
N GLY A 45 -4.74 -14.59 -7.74
CA GLY A 45 -5.52 -14.45 -6.50
C GLY A 45 -4.78 -13.79 -5.34
N GLU A 46 -3.47 -13.55 -5.48
CA GLU A 46 -2.62 -12.97 -4.43
C GLU A 46 -2.43 -11.46 -4.60
N SER A 47 -2.31 -10.75 -3.47
CA SER A 47 -2.03 -9.30 -3.44
C SER A 47 -0.96 -9.03 -2.39
N SER A 48 -0.09 -8.08 -2.69
CA SER A 48 0.97 -7.60 -1.80
C SER A 48 0.48 -6.61 -0.73
N VAL A 49 -0.77 -6.14 -0.87
CA VAL A 49 -1.46 -5.24 0.07
C VAL A 49 -2.75 -5.90 0.51
N GLU A 50 -3.02 -5.84 1.81
CA GLU A 50 -4.26 -6.34 2.42
C GLU A 50 -5.02 -5.21 3.11
N LEU A 51 -6.36 -5.35 3.18
CA LEU A 51 -7.19 -4.46 3.98
C LEU A 51 -7.35 -5.05 5.38
N VAL A 52 -6.84 -4.33 6.38
CA VAL A 52 -6.98 -4.70 7.78
C VAL A 52 -8.18 -4.00 8.40
N THR A 53 -8.89 -4.70 9.28
CA THR A 53 -10.10 -4.18 9.95
C THR A 53 -9.83 -3.91 11.42
N GLY A 54 -10.15 -2.70 11.88
CA GLY A 54 -10.14 -2.31 13.30
C GLY A 54 -11.24 -1.32 13.60
N LYS A 55 -10.92 -0.18 14.23
CA LYS A 55 -11.85 0.97 14.33
C LYS A 55 -12.24 1.55 12.96
N SER A 56 -11.41 1.31 11.95
CA SER A 56 -11.64 1.66 10.55
C SER A 56 -10.96 0.61 9.67
N ILE A 57 -11.36 0.52 8.40
CA ILE A 57 -10.70 -0.34 7.41
C ILE A 57 -9.60 0.48 6.74
N VAL A 58 -8.36 0.00 6.81
CA VAL A 58 -7.18 0.65 6.22
C VAL A 58 -6.34 -0.39 5.49
N PRO A 59 -5.53 0.00 4.49
CA PRO A 59 -4.53 -0.90 3.94
C PRO A 59 -3.40 -1.15 4.96
N ASP A 60 -2.88 -2.38 5.00
CA ASP A 60 -1.79 -2.83 5.87
C ASP A 60 -0.51 -1.98 5.72
N VAL A 61 -0.19 -1.49 4.52
CA VAL A 61 0.97 -0.60 4.26
C VAL A 61 0.94 0.72 5.04
N TYR A 62 -0.20 1.11 5.63
CA TYR A 62 -0.26 2.27 6.52
C TYR A 62 0.31 1.98 7.92
N LEU A 63 0.41 0.70 8.29
CA LEU A 63 0.94 0.26 9.58
C LEU A 63 2.47 0.19 9.57
N ASP A 64 3.08 -0.06 8.41
CA ASP A 64 4.54 -0.20 8.28
C ASP A 64 5.30 1.07 8.72
N GLY A 65 4.76 2.25 8.41
CA GLY A 65 5.34 3.54 8.82
C GLY A 65 5.20 3.86 10.32
N ILE A 66 4.38 3.11 11.06
CA ILE A 66 4.26 3.26 12.52
C ILE A 66 5.50 2.67 13.21
N GLU A 67 6.11 1.64 12.64
CA GLU A 67 7.36 1.08 13.18
C GLU A 67 8.53 2.05 13.01
N GLU A 68 8.68 2.67 11.85
CA GLU A 68 9.75 3.65 11.60
C GLU A 68 9.75 4.82 12.59
N ASN A 69 8.56 5.34 12.94
CA ASN A 69 8.44 6.44 13.90
C ASN A 69 8.74 6.03 15.35
N LYS A 70 8.50 4.75 15.73
CA LYS A 70 8.87 4.24 17.06
C LYS A 70 10.38 4.18 17.26
N PHE A 71 11.15 4.01 16.18
CA PHE A 71 12.61 4.04 16.25
C PHE A 71 13.15 5.48 16.35
N MET A 72 12.54 6.45 15.64
CA MET A 72 12.99 7.85 15.65
C MET A 72 12.60 8.65 16.91
N THR A 73 11.58 8.21 17.67
CA THR A 73 11.14 8.89 18.90
C THR A 73 11.87 8.42 20.17
N LYS A 74 12.88 7.54 20.05
CA LYS A 74 13.73 7.05 21.16
C LYS A 74 15.10 7.76 21.28
N LEU A 75 15.28 8.91 20.64
CA LEU A 75 16.49 9.75 20.75
C LEU A 75 16.21 11.03 21.54
#